data_AF-V9GB85-F1
#
_entry.id   AF-V9GB85-F1
#
_cell.length_a   1.000
_cell.length_b   1.000
_cell.length_c   1.000
_cell.angle_alpha   90.00
_cell.angle_beta   90.00
_cell.angle_gamma   90.00
#
_symmetry.space_group_name_H-M   'P 1'
#
loop_
_entity.id
_entity.type
_entity.pdbx_description
1 polymer ?
#
loop_
_entity_poly.entity_id
_entity_poly.type
_entity_poly.pdbx_seq_one_letter_code
_entity_poly.pdbx_strand_id
1 'polypeptide(L)'
;MIPKDFASLSQEDYGRNINSGKAGMWASNGEGLIGFRAKLLEVDPEMKVDIYPSPTGLDGKGGLGLYSSISTAYYINNKVGEEKAIEIIQFLDWMLTEEADMFFSFGIEGENYTLDNGEVNYRWPVKKQEVDEAGFRANQLWFVHELTYNKKQTALTEDGRNVVTAFNDVLSNEGRGGITFTTNLNSFSKFPDLASTGDTGPKFILDSMVKMIYGKQPISDWPKVLEEYRAKGGDEIIKEATERWKNKDNVTDRTR
;
A
#
# COMPACT_ATOMS: atom_id res chain seq x y z
N MET A 1 -6.52 -18.19 -14.56
CA MET A 1 -7.09 -17.47 -15.73
C MET A 1 -7.23 -15.99 -15.36
N ILE A 2 -7.14 -15.07 -16.32
CA ILE A 2 -7.25 -13.62 -16.13
C ILE A 2 -8.53 -13.12 -16.85
N PRO A 3 -9.29 -12.16 -16.31
CA PRO A 3 -10.43 -11.56 -17.01
C PRO A 3 -10.05 -11.03 -18.40
N LYS A 4 -10.93 -11.21 -19.39
CA LYS A 4 -10.66 -10.81 -20.79
C LYS A 4 -10.52 -9.29 -20.96
N ASP A 5 -11.08 -8.53 -20.05
CA ASP A 5 -11.14 -7.08 -20.00
C ASP A 5 -10.19 -6.49 -18.95
N PHE A 6 -9.23 -7.27 -18.42
CA PHE A 6 -8.35 -6.84 -17.33
C PHE A 6 -7.64 -5.50 -17.59
N ALA A 7 -7.29 -5.22 -18.85
CA ALA A 7 -6.59 -3.99 -19.23
C ALA A 7 -7.49 -2.74 -19.24
N SER A 8 -8.81 -2.91 -19.15
CA SER A 8 -9.82 -1.84 -19.16
C SER A 8 -10.76 -1.89 -17.96
N LEU A 9 -10.51 -2.79 -17.00
CA LEU A 9 -11.35 -2.99 -15.84
C LEU A 9 -11.26 -1.75 -14.94
N SER A 10 -12.41 -1.18 -14.57
CA SER A 10 -12.46 -0.05 -13.65
C SER A 10 -12.17 -0.49 -12.21
N GLN A 11 -11.73 0.43 -11.35
CA GLN A 11 -11.56 0.14 -9.91
C GLN A 11 -12.88 -0.25 -9.24
N GLU A 12 -14.00 0.34 -9.68
CA GLU A 12 -15.32 -0.02 -9.18
C GLU A 12 -15.66 -1.47 -9.55
N ASP A 13 -15.44 -1.87 -10.80
CA ASP A 13 -15.69 -3.24 -11.25
C ASP A 13 -14.75 -4.25 -10.60
N TYR A 14 -13.49 -3.86 -10.36
CA TYR A 14 -12.53 -4.67 -9.61
C TYR A 14 -13.08 -5.00 -8.21
N GLY A 15 -13.47 -3.97 -7.44
CA GLY A 15 -14.06 -4.15 -6.12
C GLY A 15 -15.39 -4.89 -6.15
N ARG A 16 -16.26 -4.60 -7.13
CA ARG A 16 -17.55 -5.27 -7.33
C ARG A 16 -17.36 -6.77 -7.59
N ASN A 17 -16.38 -7.15 -8.40
CA ASN A 17 -16.09 -8.54 -8.73
C ASN A 17 -15.56 -9.32 -7.51
N ILE A 18 -14.70 -8.69 -6.69
CA ILE A 18 -14.23 -9.29 -5.43
C ILE A 18 -15.40 -9.46 -4.47
N ASN A 19 -16.13 -8.38 -4.17
CA ASN A 19 -17.19 -8.38 -3.16
C ASN A 19 -18.42 -9.21 -3.55
N SER A 20 -18.56 -9.60 -4.82
CA SER A 20 -19.62 -10.51 -5.29
C SER A 20 -19.16 -11.97 -5.43
N GLY A 21 -17.96 -12.32 -4.94
CA GLY A 21 -17.44 -13.69 -4.97
C GLY A 21 -17.05 -14.19 -6.36
N LYS A 22 -16.88 -13.28 -7.35
CA LYS A 22 -16.52 -13.65 -8.74
C LYS A 22 -15.01 -13.74 -8.96
N ALA A 23 -14.21 -13.13 -8.09
CA ALA A 23 -12.76 -13.18 -8.15
C ALA A 23 -12.22 -14.38 -7.35
N GLY A 24 -11.37 -15.21 -7.98
CA GLY A 24 -10.71 -16.33 -7.30
C GLY A 24 -9.35 -15.96 -6.67
N MET A 25 -8.69 -14.94 -7.19
CA MET A 25 -7.42 -14.40 -6.68
C MET A 25 -7.26 -12.97 -7.17
N TRP A 26 -6.73 -12.08 -6.33
CA TRP A 26 -6.55 -10.66 -6.64
C TRP A 26 -5.40 -10.10 -5.81
N ALA A 27 -4.97 -8.88 -6.14
CA ALA A 27 -3.98 -8.14 -5.38
C ALA A 27 -4.70 -7.02 -4.62
N SER A 28 -4.47 -6.93 -3.31
CA SER A 28 -5.01 -5.85 -2.47
C SER A 28 -4.13 -5.68 -1.25
N ASN A 29 -4.40 -4.65 -0.47
CA ASN A 29 -3.72 -4.46 0.79
C ASN A 29 -4.25 -5.46 1.84
N GLY A 30 -3.36 -5.93 2.73
CA GLY A 30 -3.67 -6.99 3.69
C GLY A 30 -4.71 -6.62 4.75
N GLU A 31 -4.80 -5.34 5.13
CA GLU A 31 -5.78 -4.84 6.10
C GLU A 31 -7.23 -5.05 5.65
N GLY A 32 -7.45 -5.17 4.32
CA GLY A 32 -8.77 -5.41 3.75
C GLY A 32 -9.35 -6.79 4.04
N LEU A 33 -8.55 -7.76 4.52
CA LEU A 33 -8.96 -9.17 4.66
C LEU A 33 -10.24 -9.34 5.49
N ILE A 34 -10.38 -8.63 6.61
CA ILE A 34 -11.58 -8.71 7.46
C ILE A 34 -12.82 -8.25 6.69
N GLY A 35 -12.71 -7.14 5.95
CA GLY A 35 -13.79 -6.63 5.11
C GLY A 35 -14.16 -7.59 3.97
N PHE A 36 -13.16 -8.21 3.34
CA PHE A 36 -13.39 -9.21 2.31
C PHE A 36 -14.10 -10.45 2.85
N ARG A 37 -13.67 -10.99 4.01
CA ARG A 37 -14.35 -12.13 4.66
C ARG A 37 -15.80 -11.81 4.96
N ALA A 38 -16.06 -10.67 5.60
CA ALA A 38 -17.43 -10.25 5.92
C ALA A 38 -18.32 -10.17 4.67
N LYS A 39 -17.84 -9.52 3.60
CA LYS A 39 -18.59 -9.35 2.35
C LYS A 39 -18.81 -10.67 1.61
N LEU A 40 -17.84 -11.57 1.60
CA LEU A 40 -17.98 -12.87 0.94
C LEU A 40 -18.93 -13.80 1.70
N LEU A 41 -18.94 -13.78 3.03
CA LEU A 41 -19.91 -14.53 3.84
C LEU A 41 -21.35 -14.03 3.67
N GLU A 42 -21.56 -12.74 3.37
CA GLU A 42 -22.88 -12.21 2.97
C GLU A 42 -23.36 -12.78 1.63
N VAL A 43 -22.43 -13.12 0.72
CA VAL A 43 -22.74 -13.71 -0.60
C VAL A 43 -23.02 -15.20 -0.47
N ASP A 44 -22.12 -15.94 0.19
CA ASP A 44 -22.21 -17.37 0.43
C ASP A 44 -21.43 -17.73 1.72
N PRO A 45 -22.08 -18.27 2.76
CA PRO A 45 -21.44 -18.64 4.02
C PRO A 45 -20.30 -19.67 3.91
N GLU A 46 -20.19 -20.40 2.80
CA GLU A 46 -19.10 -21.35 2.56
C GLU A 46 -17.85 -20.71 1.93
N MET A 47 -17.95 -19.46 1.46
CA MET A 47 -16.81 -18.77 0.84
C MET A 47 -15.70 -18.47 1.86
N LYS A 48 -14.47 -18.62 1.40
CA LYS A 48 -13.26 -18.37 2.20
C LYS A 48 -12.28 -17.55 1.38
N VAL A 49 -11.63 -16.63 2.07
CA VAL A 49 -10.51 -15.84 1.54
C VAL A 49 -9.42 -15.76 2.59
N ASP A 50 -8.18 -15.86 2.13
CA ASP A 50 -7.00 -15.65 2.96
C ASP A 50 -5.88 -14.97 2.15
N ILE A 51 -4.89 -14.44 2.87
CA ILE A 51 -3.67 -13.92 2.27
C ILE A 51 -2.75 -15.10 1.98
N TYR A 52 -2.27 -15.20 0.74
CA TYR A 52 -1.37 -16.25 0.31
C TYR A 52 -0.03 -15.66 -0.16
N PRO A 53 1.12 -16.31 0.11
CA PRO A 53 2.40 -15.83 -0.38
C PRO A 53 2.40 -15.64 -1.89
N SER A 54 3.03 -14.56 -2.33
CA SER A 54 3.16 -14.27 -3.74
C SER A 54 3.98 -15.34 -4.46
N PRO A 55 3.65 -15.69 -5.73
CA PRO A 55 4.49 -16.57 -6.53
C PRO A 55 5.93 -16.04 -6.63
N THR A 56 6.90 -16.95 -6.53
CA THR A 56 8.32 -16.61 -6.65
C THR A 56 8.80 -16.67 -8.09
N GLY A 57 9.72 -15.77 -8.45
CA GLY A 57 10.42 -15.78 -9.72
C GLY A 57 11.56 -16.80 -9.77
N LEU A 58 12.27 -16.85 -10.90
CA LEU A 58 13.47 -17.68 -11.07
C LEU A 58 14.61 -17.30 -10.11
N ASP A 59 14.57 -16.10 -9.56
CA ASP A 59 15.47 -15.59 -8.53
C ASP A 59 15.10 -16.04 -7.11
N GLY A 60 14.02 -16.82 -6.96
CA GLY A 60 13.50 -17.28 -5.67
C GLY A 60 12.80 -16.20 -4.85
N LYS A 61 12.62 -14.99 -5.39
CA LYS A 61 11.97 -13.87 -4.70
C LYS A 61 10.54 -13.67 -5.21
N GLY A 62 9.64 -13.25 -4.33
CA GLY A 62 8.24 -12.94 -4.64
C GLY A 62 7.82 -11.62 -4.01
N GLY A 63 6.54 -11.27 -4.14
CA GLY A 63 5.93 -10.12 -3.48
C GLY A 63 5.71 -8.92 -4.40
N LEU A 64 4.95 -7.97 -3.89
CA LEU A 64 4.73 -6.65 -4.48
C LEU A 64 5.94 -5.73 -4.25
N GLY A 65 5.91 -4.53 -4.83
CA GLY A 65 6.98 -3.55 -4.64
C GLY A 65 7.15 -3.15 -3.17
N LEU A 66 8.40 -3.03 -2.70
CA LEU A 66 8.67 -2.49 -1.37
C LEU A 66 8.53 -0.96 -1.37
N TYR A 67 7.81 -0.46 -0.39
CA TYR A 67 7.54 0.96 -0.20
C TYR A 67 8.58 1.65 0.69
N SER A 68 8.54 2.98 0.69
CA SER A 68 9.23 3.78 1.70
C SER A 68 8.64 3.50 3.08
N SER A 69 9.47 3.38 4.11
CA SER A 69 9.02 3.36 5.50
C SER A 69 8.45 4.71 5.96
N ILE A 70 8.65 5.76 5.16
CA ILE A 70 8.01 7.07 5.32
C ILE A 70 6.96 7.21 4.23
N SER A 71 5.69 7.20 4.61
CA SER A 71 4.56 7.38 3.69
C SER A 71 4.03 8.82 3.67
N THR A 72 4.20 9.57 4.78
CA THR A 72 3.65 10.92 4.94
C THR A 72 4.69 11.86 5.54
N ALA A 73 4.75 13.09 5.02
CA ALA A 73 5.54 14.18 5.57
C ALA A 73 4.65 15.41 5.77
N TYR A 74 4.72 16.01 6.96
CA TYR A 74 4.03 17.26 7.27
C TYR A 74 5.02 18.42 7.32
N TYR A 75 4.58 19.59 6.90
CA TYR A 75 5.38 20.82 6.89
C TYR A 75 4.69 21.89 7.73
N ILE A 76 5.45 22.54 8.61
CA ILE A 76 4.97 23.72 9.33
C ILE A 76 5.25 24.95 8.47
N ASN A 77 4.22 25.75 8.21
CA ASN A 77 4.37 26.98 7.43
C ASN A 77 5.32 27.95 8.15
N ASN A 78 6.26 28.56 7.43
CA ASN A 78 7.25 29.48 8.01
C ASN A 78 6.65 30.76 8.64
N LYS A 79 5.36 31.03 8.42
CA LYS A 79 4.61 32.14 9.05
C LYS A 79 4.06 31.77 10.43
N VAL A 80 4.12 30.51 10.84
CA VAL A 80 3.72 30.08 12.18
C VAL A 80 4.77 30.61 13.17
N GLY A 81 4.31 31.35 14.19
CA GLY A 81 5.19 31.84 15.26
C GLY A 81 5.80 30.68 16.05
N GLU A 82 7.00 30.90 16.59
CA GLU A 82 7.81 29.86 17.26
C GLU A 82 7.04 29.12 18.36
N GLU A 83 6.36 29.84 19.26
CA GLU A 83 5.56 29.25 20.34
C GLU A 83 4.49 28.29 19.81
N LYS A 84 3.77 28.69 18.75
CA LYS A 84 2.76 27.84 18.13
C LYS A 84 3.38 26.64 17.42
N ALA A 85 4.55 26.82 16.81
CA ALA A 85 5.26 25.71 16.18
C ALA A 85 5.68 24.66 17.22
N ILE A 86 6.14 25.08 18.39
CA ILE A 86 6.46 24.20 19.52
C ILE A 86 5.20 23.43 19.96
N GLU A 87 4.07 24.10 20.15
CA GLU A 87 2.81 23.45 20.52
C GLU A 87 2.32 22.43 19.49
N ILE A 88 2.47 22.74 18.18
CA ILE A 88 2.14 21.79 17.11
C ILE A 88 3.01 20.53 17.24
N ILE A 89 4.31 20.69 17.45
CA ILE A 89 5.22 19.54 17.63
C ILE A 89 4.87 18.74 18.88
N GLN A 90 4.56 19.41 20.00
CA GLN A 90 4.12 18.72 21.23
C GLN A 90 2.84 17.92 21.01
N PHE A 91 1.90 18.43 20.21
CA PHE A 91 0.68 17.70 19.87
C PHE A 91 0.96 16.46 19.00
N LEU A 92 1.85 16.57 18.01
CA LEU A 92 2.27 15.43 17.20
C LEU A 92 3.09 14.40 18.00
N ASP A 93 3.88 14.86 18.97
CA ASP A 93 4.63 13.98 19.89
C ASP A 93 3.68 13.24 20.85
N TRP A 94 2.66 13.93 21.37
CA TRP A 94 1.61 13.29 22.17
C TRP A 94 0.91 12.15 21.42
N MET A 95 0.71 12.27 20.10
CA MET A 95 0.11 11.20 19.28
C MET A 95 0.90 9.88 19.27
N LEU A 96 2.17 9.90 19.69
CA LEU A 96 3.04 8.74 19.80
C LEU A 96 3.02 8.09 21.20
N THR A 97 2.24 8.64 22.14
CA THR A 97 2.09 8.10 23.49
C THR A 97 1.07 6.97 23.52
N GLU A 98 1.17 6.08 24.52
CA GLU A 98 0.20 5.01 24.75
C GLU A 98 -1.21 5.57 25.03
N GLU A 99 -1.31 6.72 25.70
CA GLU A 99 -2.59 7.40 25.94
C GLU A 99 -3.27 7.78 24.62
N ALA A 100 -2.52 8.42 23.71
CA ALA A 100 -3.05 8.81 22.41
C ALA A 100 -3.38 7.58 21.56
N ASP A 101 -2.53 6.55 21.54
CA ASP A 101 -2.80 5.30 20.81
C ASP A 101 -4.11 4.66 21.29
N MET A 102 -4.35 4.60 22.60
CA MET A 102 -5.61 4.13 23.16
C MET A 102 -6.80 5.00 22.74
N PHE A 103 -6.64 6.33 22.78
CA PHE A 103 -7.69 7.26 22.34
C PHE A 103 -8.00 7.08 20.85
N PHE A 104 -7.01 7.07 19.97
CA PHE A 104 -7.24 6.96 18.54
C PHE A 104 -7.78 5.60 18.14
N SER A 105 -7.30 4.53 18.79
CA SER A 105 -7.75 3.16 18.56
C SER A 105 -9.18 2.90 19.08
N PHE A 106 -9.49 3.37 20.27
CA PHE A 106 -10.70 2.93 20.99
C PHE A 106 -11.64 4.05 21.39
N GLY A 107 -11.21 5.31 21.36
CA GLY A 107 -12.01 6.46 21.78
C GLY A 107 -11.85 6.77 23.27
N ILE A 108 -12.93 7.13 23.94
CA ILE A 108 -12.93 7.58 25.33
C ILE A 108 -13.25 6.39 26.25
N GLU A 109 -12.45 6.21 27.31
CA GLU A 109 -12.71 5.20 28.34
C GLU A 109 -14.02 5.50 29.08
N GLY A 110 -14.85 4.48 29.30
CA GLY A 110 -16.19 4.61 29.86
C GLY A 110 -17.29 4.90 28.84
N GLU A 111 -16.94 5.39 27.64
CA GLU A 111 -17.89 5.65 26.55
C GLU A 111 -17.79 4.62 25.42
N ASN A 112 -16.56 4.43 24.91
CA ASN A 112 -16.29 3.59 23.76
C ASN A 112 -15.59 2.28 24.14
N TYR A 113 -14.85 2.26 25.24
CA TYR A 113 -14.21 1.06 25.78
C TYR A 113 -14.11 1.10 27.30
N THR A 114 -13.84 -0.05 27.92
CA THR A 114 -13.44 -0.15 29.34
C THR A 114 -12.20 -1.03 29.47
N LEU A 115 -11.44 -0.85 30.53
CA LEU A 115 -10.35 -1.75 30.92
C LEU A 115 -10.80 -2.73 32.00
N ASP A 116 -10.59 -4.02 31.77
CA ASP A 116 -10.75 -5.07 32.78
C ASP A 116 -9.43 -5.86 32.89
N ASN A 117 -8.75 -5.77 34.02
CA ASN A 117 -7.43 -6.38 34.26
C ASN A 117 -6.37 -6.07 33.18
N GLY A 118 -6.44 -4.90 32.55
CA GLY A 118 -5.54 -4.49 31.46
C GLY A 118 -5.94 -4.99 30.08
N GLU A 119 -7.05 -5.73 29.96
CA GLU A 119 -7.66 -6.09 28.68
C GLU A 119 -8.69 -5.04 28.26
N VAL A 120 -8.68 -4.71 26.97
CA VAL A 120 -9.60 -3.73 26.38
C VAL A 120 -10.90 -4.41 26.00
N ASN A 121 -12.01 -3.97 26.60
CA ASN A 121 -13.35 -4.29 26.14
C ASN A 121 -13.90 -3.15 25.28
N TYR A 122 -13.77 -3.27 23.95
CA TYR A 122 -14.19 -2.23 23.00
C TYR A 122 -15.63 -2.43 22.52
N ARG A 123 -16.43 -1.35 22.58
CA ARG A 123 -17.80 -1.32 22.04
C ARG A 123 -17.76 -0.93 20.57
N TRP A 124 -17.81 -1.92 19.70
CA TRP A 124 -17.83 -1.71 18.25
C TRP A 124 -19.00 -0.80 17.83
N PRO A 125 -18.74 0.24 17.01
CA PRO A 125 -19.78 1.14 16.54
C PRO A 125 -20.76 0.41 15.62
N VAL A 126 -22.07 0.66 15.80
CA VAL A 126 -23.12 0.00 15.01
C VAL A 126 -23.89 1.00 14.16
N LYS A 127 -24.11 2.22 14.68
CA LYS A 127 -24.78 3.28 13.93
C LYS A 127 -23.80 3.95 12.98
N LYS A 128 -24.29 4.37 11.81
CA LYS A 128 -23.47 5.06 10.79
C LYS A 128 -22.65 6.22 11.35
N GLN A 129 -23.27 7.04 12.21
CA GLN A 129 -22.58 8.17 12.85
C GLN A 129 -21.42 7.72 13.74
N GLU A 130 -21.60 6.66 14.53
CA GLU A 130 -20.54 6.13 15.40
C GLU A 130 -19.40 5.52 14.58
N VAL A 131 -19.74 4.86 13.46
CA VAL A 131 -18.75 4.32 12.51
C VAL A 131 -17.94 5.44 11.88
N ASP A 132 -18.61 6.53 11.46
CA ASP A 132 -17.95 7.69 10.87
C ASP A 132 -17.05 8.41 11.87
N GLU A 133 -17.50 8.56 13.11
CA GLU A 133 -16.72 9.16 14.19
C GLU A 133 -15.48 8.34 14.52
N ALA A 134 -15.63 7.02 14.69
CA ALA A 134 -14.50 6.13 14.92
C ALA A 134 -13.53 6.14 13.74
N GLY A 135 -14.05 6.13 12.51
CA GLY A 135 -13.26 6.20 11.29
C GLY A 135 -12.49 7.52 11.15
N PHE A 136 -13.12 8.66 11.45
CA PHE A 136 -12.48 9.97 11.43
C PHE A 136 -11.38 10.07 12.49
N ARG A 137 -11.66 9.61 13.72
CA ARG A 137 -10.67 9.59 14.80
C ARG A 137 -9.45 8.75 14.42
N ALA A 138 -9.65 7.50 14.03
CA ALA A 138 -8.55 6.56 13.77
C ALA A 138 -7.78 6.83 12.47
N ASN A 139 -8.41 7.41 11.43
CA ASN A 139 -7.80 7.52 10.10
C ASN A 139 -7.58 8.95 9.59
N GLN A 140 -8.18 9.97 10.21
CA GLN A 140 -8.08 11.36 9.72
C GLN A 140 -7.50 12.30 10.78
N LEU A 141 -7.81 12.08 12.06
CA LEU A 141 -7.32 12.91 13.15
C LEU A 141 -5.96 12.45 13.67
N TRP A 142 -5.61 11.16 13.53
CA TRP A 142 -4.34 10.61 13.95
C TRP A 142 -3.26 10.87 12.89
N PHE A 143 -2.48 11.94 13.03
CA PHE A 143 -1.54 12.35 11.98
C PHE A 143 -0.24 11.55 11.95
N VAL A 144 0.28 11.17 13.12
CA VAL A 144 1.56 10.48 13.27
C VAL A 144 1.34 9.23 14.10
N HIS A 145 1.43 8.09 13.44
CA HIS A 145 1.32 6.76 14.04
C HIS A 145 1.83 5.71 13.06
N GLU A 146 1.79 4.45 13.47
CA GLU A 146 2.05 3.36 12.56
C GLU A 146 0.89 3.13 11.59
N LEU A 147 1.15 3.27 10.29
CA LEU A 147 0.13 3.37 9.24
C LEU A 147 -0.26 2.03 8.61
N THR A 148 0.47 0.94 8.83
CA THR A 148 0.16 -0.35 8.18
C THR A 148 -1.23 -0.85 8.58
N TYR A 149 -1.57 -0.81 9.88
CA TYR A 149 -2.92 -1.06 10.39
C TYR A 149 -3.00 -0.70 11.88
N ASN A 150 -4.21 -0.45 12.39
CA ASN A 150 -4.43 -0.30 13.82
C ASN A 150 -4.32 -1.65 14.54
N LYS A 151 -3.13 -1.98 15.04
CA LYS A 151 -2.84 -3.28 15.64
C LYS A 151 -3.68 -3.58 16.88
N LYS A 152 -3.88 -2.60 17.78
CA LYS A 152 -4.63 -2.81 19.02
C LYS A 152 -6.07 -3.19 18.71
N GLN A 153 -6.73 -2.43 17.84
CA GLN A 153 -8.12 -2.70 17.44
C GLN A 153 -8.24 -3.98 16.63
N THR A 154 -7.32 -4.23 15.69
CA THR A 154 -7.33 -5.42 14.84
C THR A 154 -7.20 -6.71 15.66
N ALA A 155 -6.31 -6.74 16.65
CA ALA A 155 -6.04 -7.95 17.45
C ALA A 155 -7.22 -8.41 18.35
N LEU A 156 -8.24 -7.56 18.55
CA LEU A 156 -9.42 -7.90 19.36
C LEU A 156 -10.29 -9.02 18.76
N THR A 157 -10.23 -9.22 17.45
CA THR A 157 -11.04 -10.23 16.76
C THR A 157 -10.19 -11.42 16.31
N GLU A 158 -10.81 -12.60 16.16
CA GLU A 158 -10.13 -13.76 15.60
C GLU A 158 -9.62 -13.51 14.18
N ASP A 159 -10.47 -12.92 13.34
CA ASP A 159 -10.08 -12.54 11.97
C ASP A 159 -8.96 -11.51 11.92
N GLY A 160 -8.96 -10.54 12.84
CA GLY A 160 -7.86 -9.59 12.91
C GLY A 160 -6.56 -10.21 13.43
N ARG A 161 -6.61 -11.23 14.30
CA ARG A 161 -5.40 -12.02 14.61
C ARG A 161 -4.89 -12.75 13.38
N ASN A 162 -5.77 -13.26 12.52
CA ASN A 162 -5.37 -13.85 11.23
C ASN A 162 -4.68 -12.82 10.33
N VAL A 163 -5.16 -11.57 10.29
CA VAL A 163 -4.45 -10.46 9.61
C VAL A 163 -3.07 -10.25 10.18
N VAL A 164 -2.95 -10.12 11.51
CA VAL A 164 -1.64 -9.93 12.18
C VAL A 164 -0.67 -11.07 11.84
N THR A 165 -1.15 -12.31 11.87
CA THR A 165 -0.36 -13.48 11.46
C THR A 165 0.07 -13.39 10.01
N ALA A 166 -0.83 -13.06 9.07
CA ALA A 166 -0.47 -12.91 7.67
C ALA A 166 0.58 -11.80 7.44
N PHE A 167 0.48 -10.68 8.17
CA PHE A 167 1.50 -9.62 8.11
C PHE A 167 2.86 -10.11 8.59
N ASN A 168 2.91 -10.83 9.71
CA ASN A 168 4.16 -11.34 10.28
C ASN A 168 4.78 -12.47 9.45
N ASP A 169 3.97 -13.42 9.00
CA ASP A 169 4.47 -14.68 8.46
C ASP A 169 4.60 -14.64 6.94
N VAL A 170 3.76 -13.85 6.26
CA VAL A 170 3.75 -13.74 4.79
C VAL A 170 4.33 -12.40 4.35
N LEU A 171 3.65 -11.30 4.67
CA LEU A 171 3.95 -9.99 4.07
C LEU A 171 5.33 -9.45 4.46
N SER A 172 5.79 -9.71 5.69
CA SER A 172 7.13 -9.28 6.14
C SER A 172 8.28 -10.05 5.49
N ASN A 173 7.99 -11.20 4.87
CA ASN A 173 8.99 -12.10 4.27
C ASN A 173 8.99 -12.07 2.74
N GLU A 174 8.14 -11.25 2.13
CA GLU A 174 8.09 -11.04 0.68
C GLU A 174 8.35 -9.57 0.33
N GLY A 175 8.55 -9.31 -0.95
CA GLY A 175 8.71 -7.95 -1.46
C GLY A 175 9.79 -7.84 -2.51
N ARG A 176 9.56 -6.94 -3.46
CA ARG A 176 10.45 -6.61 -4.55
C ARG A 176 11.01 -5.21 -4.29
N GLY A 177 12.21 -5.20 -3.72
CA GLY A 177 13.02 -4.01 -3.55
C GLY A 177 13.52 -3.40 -4.87
N GLY A 178 13.91 -2.13 -4.84
CA GLY A 178 14.44 -1.44 -6.01
C GLY A 178 15.19 -0.16 -5.66
N ILE A 179 15.83 0.42 -6.66
CA ILE A 179 16.45 1.74 -6.57
C ILE A 179 15.42 2.77 -7.03
N THR A 180 15.19 3.78 -6.20
CA THR A 180 14.31 4.91 -6.55
C THR A 180 15.01 6.24 -6.34
N PHE A 181 14.47 7.30 -6.94
CA PHE A 181 14.99 8.65 -6.80
C PHE A 181 13.94 9.56 -6.16
N THR A 182 14.29 10.24 -5.07
CA THR A 182 13.38 11.15 -4.34
C THR A 182 12.89 12.27 -5.23
N THR A 183 13.78 12.77 -6.08
CA THR A 183 13.44 13.67 -7.18
C THR A 183 13.48 12.86 -8.47
N ASN A 184 12.42 12.98 -9.28
CA ASN A 184 12.38 12.32 -10.60
C ASN A 184 13.63 12.62 -11.42
N LEU A 185 14.00 11.67 -12.27
CA LEU A 185 15.06 11.85 -13.25
C LEU A 185 14.67 12.97 -14.22
N ASN A 186 15.61 13.84 -14.57
CA ASN A 186 15.37 14.94 -15.49
C ASN A 186 14.99 14.40 -16.89
N SER A 187 15.60 13.28 -17.28
CA SER A 187 15.29 12.55 -18.51
C SER A 187 13.85 12.06 -18.60
N PHE A 188 13.13 11.87 -17.48
CA PHE A 188 11.71 11.50 -17.53
C PHE A 188 10.85 12.58 -18.20
N SER A 189 11.15 13.86 -17.95
CA SER A 189 10.44 14.98 -18.61
C SER A 189 10.70 15.02 -20.12
N LYS A 190 11.84 14.51 -20.57
CA LYS A 190 12.20 14.42 -21.98
C LYS A 190 11.55 13.21 -22.67
N PHE A 191 11.34 12.12 -21.93
CA PHE A 191 10.82 10.85 -22.45
C PHE A 191 9.63 10.33 -21.60
N PRO A 192 8.48 11.02 -21.60
CA PRO A 192 7.36 10.69 -20.72
C PRO A 192 6.79 9.27 -20.93
N ASP A 193 6.77 8.76 -22.17
CA ASP A 193 6.31 7.39 -22.46
C ASP A 193 7.26 6.28 -21.96
N LEU A 194 8.52 6.65 -21.68
CA LEU A 194 9.56 5.76 -21.17
C LEU A 194 9.76 5.92 -19.65
N ALA A 195 9.13 6.91 -19.03
CA ALA A 195 9.23 7.18 -17.61
C ALA A 195 8.31 6.25 -16.81
N SER A 196 8.80 5.79 -15.66
CA SER A 196 7.96 5.17 -14.63
C SER A 196 7.30 6.24 -13.75
N THR A 197 6.09 5.99 -13.27
CA THR A 197 5.33 6.91 -12.41
C THR A 197 4.86 6.20 -11.14
N GLY A 198 5.49 6.51 -10.01
CA GLY A 198 5.21 5.83 -8.74
C GLY A 198 5.40 4.31 -8.89
N ASP A 199 4.34 3.55 -8.65
CA ASP A 199 4.31 2.08 -8.78
C ASP A 199 4.04 1.59 -10.21
N THR A 200 3.84 2.50 -11.16
CA THR A 200 3.52 2.16 -12.54
C THR A 200 4.79 2.15 -13.40
N GLY A 201 5.03 1.02 -14.07
CA GLY A 201 6.12 0.90 -15.04
C GLY A 201 5.95 1.80 -16.27
N PRO A 202 6.99 1.97 -17.10
CA PRO A 202 6.92 2.78 -18.30
C PRO A 202 5.77 2.39 -19.23
N LYS A 203 5.02 3.38 -19.72
CA LYS A 203 3.87 3.15 -20.63
C LYS A 203 4.27 2.30 -21.84
N PHE A 204 5.42 2.59 -22.46
CA PHE A 204 5.93 1.83 -23.60
C PHE A 204 6.09 0.32 -23.30
N ILE A 205 6.59 0.00 -22.10
CA ILE A 205 6.79 -1.37 -21.65
C ILE A 205 5.43 -2.03 -21.35
N LEU A 206 4.56 -1.35 -20.59
CA LEU A 206 3.24 -1.85 -20.24
C LEU A 206 2.37 -2.14 -21.47
N ASP A 207 2.36 -1.22 -22.46
CA ASP A 207 1.60 -1.41 -23.70
C ASP A 207 2.07 -2.67 -24.47
N SER A 208 3.38 -2.96 -24.44
CA SER A 208 3.94 -4.16 -25.07
C SER A 208 3.59 -5.43 -24.29
N MET A 209 3.68 -5.40 -22.96
CA MET A 209 3.27 -6.51 -22.09
C MET A 209 1.78 -6.85 -22.28
N VAL A 210 0.91 -5.83 -22.34
CA VAL A 210 -0.52 -6.02 -22.58
C VAL A 210 -0.78 -6.65 -23.94
N LYS A 211 -0.09 -6.21 -25.01
CA LYS A 211 -0.19 -6.85 -26.33
C LYS A 211 0.25 -8.32 -26.30
N MET A 212 1.32 -8.63 -25.56
CA MET A 212 1.79 -10.01 -25.40
C MET A 212 0.77 -10.89 -24.66
N ILE A 213 0.19 -10.40 -23.58
CA ILE A 213 -0.86 -11.11 -22.82
C ILE A 213 -2.08 -11.40 -23.71
N TYR A 214 -2.48 -10.44 -24.55
CA TYR A 214 -3.57 -10.64 -25.53
C TYR A 214 -3.17 -11.48 -26.76
N GLY A 215 -1.92 -11.94 -26.85
CA GLY A 215 -1.42 -12.69 -28.02
C GLY A 215 -1.28 -11.86 -29.29
N LYS A 216 -1.33 -10.52 -29.20
CA LYS A 216 -1.14 -9.59 -30.32
C LYS A 216 0.34 -9.33 -30.63
N GLN A 217 1.23 -9.75 -29.75
CA GLN A 217 2.68 -9.68 -29.90
C GLN A 217 3.28 -10.97 -29.32
N PRO A 218 4.20 -11.65 -30.01
CA PRO A 218 4.87 -12.83 -29.46
C PRO A 218 5.69 -12.50 -28.22
N ILE A 219 5.66 -13.35 -27.20
CA ILE A 219 6.52 -13.18 -26.01
C ILE A 219 8.01 -13.27 -26.37
N SER A 220 8.35 -13.97 -27.45
CA SER A 220 9.72 -14.04 -28.01
C SER A 220 10.26 -12.68 -28.46
N ASP A 221 9.40 -11.68 -28.65
CA ASP A 221 9.80 -10.33 -29.05
C ASP A 221 10.25 -9.48 -27.86
N TRP A 222 10.20 -10.00 -26.63
CA TRP A 222 10.60 -9.24 -25.44
C TRP A 222 12.01 -8.61 -25.52
N PRO A 223 13.05 -9.31 -26.01
CA PRO A 223 14.37 -8.70 -26.20
C PRO A 223 14.32 -7.47 -27.14
N LYS A 224 13.54 -7.56 -28.22
CA LYS A 224 13.36 -6.47 -29.18
C LYS A 224 12.66 -5.25 -28.54
N VAL A 225 11.67 -5.48 -27.68
CA VAL A 225 11.01 -4.39 -26.93
C VAL A 225 12.04 -3.63 -26.08
N LEU A 226 12.95 -4.34 -25.42
CA LEU A 226 14.00 -3.71 -24.60
C LEU A 226 15.01 -2.93 -25.45
N GLU A 227 15.39 -3.45 -26.61
CA GLU A 227 16.23 -2.73 -27.58
C GLU A 227 15.55 -1.44 -28.07
N GLU A 228 14.25 -1.49 -28.40
CA GLU A 228 13.49 -0.32 -28.81
C GLU A 228 13.35 0.70 -27.68
N TYR A 229 13.11 0.25 -26.44
CA TYR A 229 13.07 1.13 -25.26
C TYR A 229 14.40 1.89 -25.12
N ARG A 230 15.53 1.18 -25.20
CA ARG A 230 16.87 1.78 -25.11
C ARG A 230 17.09 2.82 -26.20
N ALA A 231 16.80 2.45 -27.45
CA ALA A 231 16.99 3.33 -28.60
C ALA A 231 16.12 4.60 -28.58
N LYS A 232 14.92 4.55 -27.97
CA LYS A 232 13.99 5.68 -27.88
C LYS A 232 14.34 6.71 -26.79
N GLY A 233 15.40 6.50 -26.03
CA GLY A 233 15.80 7.37 -24.93
C GLY A 233 16.02 6.64 -23.60
N GLY A 234 15.68 5.36 -23.53
CA GLY A 234 15.93 4.53 -22.35
C GLY A 234 17.40 4.50 -21.93
N ASP A 235 18.34 4.57 -22.87
CA ASP A 235 19.77 4.64 -22.56
C ASP A 235 20.16 5.93 -21.83
N GLU A 236 19.53 7.06 -22.17
CA GLU A 236 19.76 8.34 -21.50
C GLU A 236 19.21 8.32 -20.07
N ILE A 237 18.01 7.74 -19.89
CA ILE A 237 17.41 7.50 -18.57
C ILE A 237 18.32 6.62 -17.72
N ILE A 238 18.78 5.48 -18.26
CA ILE A 238 19.64 4.53 -17.54
C ILE A 238 20.98 5.18 -17.18
N LYS A 239 21.54 6.01 -18.08
CA LYS A 239 22.77 6.74 -17.82
C LYS A 239 22.59 7.73 -16.67
N GLU A 240 21.56 8.58 -16.69
CA GLU A 240 21.28 9.53 -15.60
C GLU A 240 21.05 8.79 -14.28
N ALA A 241 20.24 7.74 -14.28
CA ALA A 241 19.98 6.91 -13.10
C ALA A 241 21.28 6.33 -12.52
N THR A 242 22.17 5.84 -13.39
CA THR A 242 23.47 5.28 -13.00
C THR A 242 24.40 6.34 -12.42
N GLU A 243 24.41 7.55 -12.99
CA GLU A 243 25.20 8.68 -12.50
C GLU A 243 24.71 9.15 -11.14
N ARG A 244 23.39 9.34 -10.96
CA ARG A 244 22.81 9.69 -9.66
C ARG A 244 23.06 8.61 -8.62
N TRP A 245 22.92 7.33 -8.98
CA TRP A 245 23.26 6.20 -8.11
C TRP A 245 24.70 6.29 -7.60
N LYS A 246 25.67 6.43 -8.51
CA LYS A 246 27.11 6.53 -8.15
C LYS A 246 27.41 7.73 -7.27
N ASN A 247 26.74 8.85 -7.52
CA ASN A 247 26.94 10.10 -6.78
C ASN A 247 26.11 10.18 -5.48
N LYS A 248 25.25 9.20 -5.22
CA LYS A 248 24.26 9.21 -4.11
C LYS A 248 23.35 10.44 -4.15
N ASP A 249 23.04 10.91 -5.34
CA ASP A 249 22.22 12.11 -5.55
C ASP A 249 20.73 11.76 -5.53
N ASN A 250 20.05 12.11 -4.44
CA ASN A 250 18.62 11.87 -4.23
C ASN A 250 18.21 10.40 -4.42
N VAL A 251 19.09 9.47 -4.05
CA VAL A 251 18.91 8.03 -4.22
C VAL A 251 18.33 7.41 -2.95
N THR A 252 17.36 6.52 -3.12
CA THR A 252 16.94 5.58 -2.07
C THR A 252 17.16 4.15 -2.57
N ASP A 253 17.99 3.39 -1.85
CA ASP A 253 18.22 1.96 -2.09
C ASP A 253 17.29 1.13 -1.21
N ARG A 254 16.36 0.39 -1.82
CA ARG A 254 15.49 -0.58 -1.14
C ARG A 254 15.76 -2.02 -1.59
N THR A 255 16.93 -2.29 -2.18
CA THR A 255 17.27 -3.64 -2.69
C THR A 255 17.63 -4.64 -1.60
N ARG A 256 17.79 -4.16 -0.36
CA ARG A 256 18.17 -4.92 0.83
C ARG A 256 17.03 -4.94 1.82
#